data_AF-A0A2T2U1J6-F1
#
_entry.id   AF-A0A2T2U1J6-F1
#
_cell.length_a   1.000
_cell.length_b   1.000
_cell.length_c   1.000
_cell.angle_alpha   90.00
_cell.angle_beta   90.00
_cell.angle_gamma   90.00
#
_symmetry.space_group_name_H-M   'P 1'
#
loop_
_entity.id
_entity.type
_entity.pdbx_description
1 polymer ?
#
loop_
_entity_poly.entity_id
_entity_poly.type
_entity_poly.pdbx_seq_one_letter_code
_entity_poly.pdbx_strand_id
1 'polypeptide(L)' 'MSRKDDLTGEGPVTGNSVSDSNQKTNRRFKRNLHEKRFYIPSQDRHVTLKVSSK' A
#
# COMPACT_ATOMS: atom_id res chain seq x y z
N MET A 1 -3.76 -4.82 -11.62
CA MET A 1 -4.33 -4.35 -10.34
C MET A 1 -3.52 -3.20 -9.79
N SER A 2 -4.14 -2.07 -9.47
CA SER A 2 -3.43 -0.93 -8.87
C SER A 2 -3.03 -1.25 -7.42
N ARG A 3 -1.82 -0.89 -7.00
CA ARG A 3 -1.30 -1.17 -5.63
C ARG A 3 -1.82 -0.09 -4.66
N LYS A 4 -3.12 -0.08 -4.42
CA LYS A 4 -3.80 0.86 -3.51
C LYS A 4 -4.28 0.14 -2.26
N ASP A 5 -4.43 0.91 -1.19
CA ASP A 5 -5.12 0.50 0.03
C ASP A 5 -6.64 0.57 -0.20
N ASP A 6 -7.37 -0.50 0.12
CA ASP A 6 -8.82 -0.56 -0.09
C ASP A 6 -9.61 0.29 0.94
N LEU A 7 -9.02 0.60 2.10
CA LEU A 7 -9.62 1.43 3.14
C LEU A 7 -9.30 2.91 2.92
N THR A 8 -8.02 3.25 2.70
CA THR A 8 -7.59 4.65 2.61
C THR A 8 -7.50 5.17 1.17
N GLY A 9 -7.52 4.29 0.16
CA GLY A 9 -7.35 4.67 -1.25
C GLY A 9 -5.93 5.12 -1.61
N GLU A 10 -5.01 5.14 -0.64
CA GLU A 10 -3.66 5.67 -0.80
C GLU A 10 -2.83 4.75 -1.69
N GLY A 11 -2.11 5.37 -2.64
CA GLY A 11 -1.28 4.68 -3.61
C GLY A 11 0.23 4.82 -3.35
N PRO A 12 1.05 4.25 -4.23
CA PRO A 12 2.48 4.49 -4.20
C PRO A 12 2.80 5.94 -4.56
N VAL A 13 3.78 6.51 -3.85
CA VAL A 13 4.25 7.88 -4.07
C VAL A 13 5.54 7.83 -4.91
N THR A 14 5.75 8.81 -5.79
CA THR A 14 6.97 8.94 -6.58
C THR A 14 8.01 9.80 -5.86
N GLY A 15 9.29 9.54 -6.11
CA GLY A 15 10.38 10.42 -5.67
C GLY A 15 11.73 9.94 -6.18
N ASN A 16 12.82 10.41 -5.59
CA ASN A 16 14.18 10.09 -6.05
C ASN A 16 14.97 9.28 -5.02
N SER A 17 15.84 8.40 -5.51
CA SER A 17 16.99 7.92 -4.76
C SER A 17 18.15 8.87 -5.06
N VAL A 18 18.79 9.40 -4.03
CA VAL A 18 19.93 10.33 -4.16
C VAL A 18 21.19 9.58 -3.74
N SER A 19 22.19 9.52 -4.62
CA SER A 19 23.51 8.96 -4.28
C SER A 19 24.33 9.95 -3.45
N ASP A 20 25.44 9.47 -2.89
CA ASP A 20 26.42 10.32 -2.19
C ASP A 20 26.96 11.45 -3.09
N SER A 21 27.13 11.17 -4.39
CA SER A 21 27.47 12.14 -5.43
C SER A 21 26.29 13.00 -5.93
N ASN A 22 25.16 13.02 -5.21
CA ASN A 22 23.93 13.75 -5.56
C ASN A 22 23.26 13.36 -6.90
N GLN A 23 23.56 12.17 -7.43
CA GLN A 23 22.86 11.65 -8.61
C GLN A 23 21.45 11.23 -8.21
N LYS A 24 20.44 11.72 -8.96
CA LYS A 24 19.03 11.47 -8.68
C LYS A 24 18.47 10.44 -9.65
N THR A 25 18.01 9.30 -9.12
CA THR A 25 17.32 8.27 -9.91
C THR A 25 15.86 8.14 -9.47
N ASN A 26 14.95 8.01 -10.42
CA ASN A 26 13.52 7.87 -10.13
C ASN A 26 13.24 6.58 -9.34
N ARG A 27 12.48 6.69 -8.25
CA ARG A 27 11.99 5.56 -7.45
C ARG A 27 10.52 5.70 -7.09
N ARG A 28 9.92 4.59 -6.66
CA ARG A 28 8.55 4.55 -6.15
C ARG A 28 8.54 4.06 -4.70
N PHE A 29 7.93 4.83 -3.82
CA PHE A 29 7.64 4.46 -2.45
C PHE A 29 6.33 3.67 -2.43
N LYS A 30 6.43 2.36 -2.27
CA LYS A 30 5.26 1.49 -2.18
C LYS A 30 4.86 1.34 -0.70
N ARG A 31 3.56 1.36 -0.41
CA ARG A 31 3.05 0.98 0.91
C ARG A 31 3.22 -0.51 1.18
N ASN A 32 3.34 -0.85 2.47
CA ASN A 32 3.38 -2.22 2.96
C ASN A 32 1.97 -2.84 2.99
N LEU A 33 1.43 -3.11 1.80
CA LEU A 33 0.10 -3.65 1.58
C LEU A 33 0.10 -5.17 1.78
N HIS A 34 -0.84 -5.65 2.59
CA HIS A 34 -1.07 -7.07 2.86
C HIS A 34 -2.51 -7.44 2.54
N GLU A 35 -2.70 -8.65 2.03
CA GLU A 35 -4.03 -9.22 1.86
C GLU A 35 -4.39 -9.96 3.15
N LYS A 36 -5.43 -9.48 3.83
CA LYS A 36 -5.91 -10.04 5.08
C LYS A 36 -7.41 -10.27 5.01
N ARG A 37 -7.86 -11.31 5.73
CA ARG A 37 -9.27 -11.66 5.84
C ARG A 37 -9.82 -11.12 7.16
N PHE A 38 -10.88 -10.33 7.06
CA PHE A 38 -11.59 -9.74 8.18
C PHE A 38 -12.95 -10.41 8.34
N TYR A 39 -13.34 -10.71 9.57
CA TYR A 39 -14.69 -11.19 9.88
C TYR A 39 -15.57 -10.00 10.26
N ILE A 40 -16.78 -9.94 9.68
CA ILE A 40 -17.78 -8.91 9.94
C ILE A 40 -18.94 -9.56 10.71
N PRO A 41 -19.05 -9.35 12.03
CA PRO A 41 -20.07 -9.99 12.85
C PRO A 41 -21.50 -9.61 12.46
N SER A 42 -21.71 -8.37 12.01
CA SER A 42 -23.05 -7.87 11.64
C SER A 42 -23.65 -8.54 10.40
N GLN A 43 -22.82 -9.22 9.60
CA GLN A 43 -23.22 -9.82 8.33
C GLN A 43 -22.81 -11.29 8.24
N ASP A 44 -22.33 -11.85 9.36
CA ASP A 44 -21.79 -13.21 9.49
C ASP A 44 -20.94 -13.66 8.30
N ARG A 45 -20.00 -12.80 7.88
CA ARG A 45 -19.21 -13.03 6.66
C ARG A 45 -17.76 -12.63 6.80
N HIS A 46 -16.92 -13.27 5.99
CA HIS A 46 -15.52 -12.91 5.83
C HIS A 46 -15.32 -12.06 4.57
N VAL A 47 -14.53 -10.99 4.69
CA VAL A 47 -14.14 -10.14 3.58
C VAL A 47 -12.62 -10.09 3.49
N THR A 48 -12.09 -10.29 2.30
CA THR A 48 -10.65 -10.13 2.03
C THR A 48 -10.40 -8.71 1.55
N LEU A 49 -9.53 -7.98 2.25
CA LEU A 49 -9.15 -6.62 1.89
C LEU A 49 -7.63 -6.52 1.76
N LYS A 50 -7.18 -5.69 0.82
CA LYS A 50 -5.78 -5.27 0.71
C LYS A 50 -5.60 -3.99 1.54
N VAL A 51 -4.98 -4.16 2.70
CA VAL A 51 -4.81 -3.09 3.68
C VAL A 51 -3.33 -2.81 3.92
N SER A 52 -2.96 -1.55 4.08
CA SER A 52 -1.60 -1.21 4.49
C SER A 52 -1.45 -1.40 5.99
N SER A 53 -0.31 -1.97 6.39
CA SER A 53 0.14 -1.84 7.78
C SER A 53 0.65 -0.41 7.89
N LYS A 54 -0.15 0.47 8.48
CA LYS A 54 0.29 1.84 8.77
C LYS A 54 1.47 1.81 9.75
#